data_AF-R2QZN2-F1
#
_entry.id   AF-R2QZN2-F1
#
_cell.length_a   1.000
_cell.length_b   1.000
_cell.length_c   1.000
_cell.angle_alpha   90.00
_cell.angle_beta   90.00
_cell.angle_gamma   90.00
#
_symmetry.space_group_name_H-M   'P 1'
#
loop_
_entity.id
_entity.type
_entity.pdbx_description
1 polymer ?
#
loop_
_entity_poly.entity_id
_entity_poly.type
_entity_poly.pdbx_seq_one_letter_code
_entity_poly.pdbx_strand_id
1 'polypeptide(L)'
;MKTQTIKHYLFSTILISWSFWFLAAGLTHLGNIPFSNPVVMILFILGGISPAFNELYLKKKTSTPEEYRAFRKNILSIKQPISAYLLIIGMAWIYCFLPILLGGSVQKVPMYIALLELPIMIIGGGIEEIGWRGFLQPMLQKKYFVLTSAAIVSVIWTFWHIPLWWINGSNQSSMSLVWFSLTCFSLSLLLSFIWNKYESIYLCVLFHAAINSFWDVYVSNNRIFPAILLLSMCVIFFFVTDKQTKNVVKRIDAE
;
A
#
# COMPACT_ATOMS: atom_id res chain seq x y z
N MET A 1 -13.88 17.13 -15.55
CA MET A 1 -14.20 16.80 -14.14
C MET A 1 -13.29 15.71 -13.55
N LYS A 2 -13.31 14.46 -14.05
CA LYS A 2 -12.56 13.31 -13.48
C LYS A 2 -11.03 13.49 -13.33
N THR A 3 -10.35 14.06 -14.32
CA THR A 3 -8.89 14.31 -14.25
C THR A 3 -8.52 15.36 -13.21
N GLN A 4 -9.37 16.39 -13.03
CA GLN A 4 -9.12 17.44 -12.05
C GLN A 4 -9.22 16.91 -10.61
N THR A 5 -10.16 15.99 -10.38
CA THR A 5 -10.32 15.32 -9.08
C THR A 5 -9.09 14.49 -8.70
N ILE A 6 -8.52 13.72 -9.63
CA ILE A 6 -7.28 12.96 -9.39
C ILE A 6 -6.13 13.90 -9.04
N LYS A 7 -5.96 14.99 -9.81
CA LYS A 7 -4.91 15.99 -9.56
C LYS A 7 -5.04 16.61 -8.18
N HIS A 8 -6.25 17.04 -7.79
CA HIS A 8 -6.49 17.61 -6.46
C HIS A 8 -6.20 16.61 -5.35
N TYR A 9 -6.70 15.37 -5.47
CA TYR A 9 -6.45 14.30 -4.52
C TYR A 9 -4.96 14.04 -4.32
N LEU A 10 -4.21 13.88 -5.41
CA LEU A 10 -2.76 13.62 -5.34
C LEU A 10 -2.02 14.81 -4.76
N PHE A 11 -2.35 16.03 -5.20
CA PHE A 11 -1.72 17.25 -4.68
C PHE A 11 -1.93 17.41 -3.17
N SER A 12 -3.17 17.27 -2.68
CA SER A 12 -3.44 17.37 -1.24
C SER A 12 -2.78 16.24 -0.45
N THR A 13 -2.73 15.02 -1.01
CA THR A 13 -2.12 13.85 -0.36
C THR A 13 -0.62 14.04 -0.19
N ILE A 14 0.06 14.42 -1.27
CA ILE A 14 1.50 14.70 -1.25
C ILE A 14 1.79 15.89 -0.34
N LEU A 15 1.05 16.99 -0.46
CA LEU A 15 1.27 18.19 0.35
C LEU A 15 1.15 17.90 1.85
N ILE A 16 0.09 17.21 2.28
CA ILE A 16 -0.12 16.87 3.69
C ILE A 16 0.99 15.94 4.18
N SER A 17 1.27 14.86 3.46
CA SER A 17 2.28 13.89 3.88
C SER A 17 3.68 14.48 3.93
N TRP A 18 4.09 15.18 2.88
CA TRP A 18 5.41 15.78 2.80
C TRP A 18 5.57 16.86 3.87
N SER A 19 4.53 17.65 4.17
CA SER A 19 4.59 18.63 5.27
C SER A 19 4.88 17.97 6.61
N PHE A 20 4.12 16.92 6.98
CA PHE A 20 4.34 16.24 8.25
C PHE A 20 5.67 15.48 8.31
N TRP A 21 6.07 14.83 7.22
CA TRP A 21 7.31 14.06 7.18
C TRP A 21 8.56 14.92 7.10
N PHE A 22 8.53 16.08 6.44
CA PHE A 22 9.65 17.02 6.50
C PHE A 22 9.77 17.70 7.87
N LEU A 23 8.65 17.93 8.58
CA LEU A 23 8.70 18.35 9.98
C LEU A 23 9.34 17.26 10.86
N ALA A 24 8.93 16.01 10.70
CA ALA A 24 9.55 14.87 11.40
C ALA A 24 11.04 14.71 11.06
N ALA A 25 11.43 14.89 9.79
CA ALA A 25 12.81 14.90 9.35
C ALA A 25 13.62 16.03 10.03
N GLY A 26 13.06 17.24 10.09
CA GLY A 26 13.68 18.37 10.80
C GLY A 26 13.88 18.09 12.29
N LEU A 27 12.89 17.51 12.98
CA LEU A 27 13.01 17.14 14.39
C LEU A 27 14.10 16.08 14.62
N THR A 28 14.22 15.10 13.73
CA THR A 28 15.17 13.99 13.87
C THR A 28 16.59 14.35 13.42
N HIS A 29 16.78 15.24 12.44
CA HIS A 29 18.11 15.69 11.99
C HIS A 29 18.63 16.92 12.73
N LEU A 30 17.80 17.94 12.91
CA LEU A 30 18.23 19.22 13.51
C LEU A 30 18.00 19.22 15.02
N GLY A 31 16.88 18.64 15.45
CA GLY A 31 16.52 18.56 16.87
C GLY A 31 17.15 17.38 17.61
N ASN A 32 17.82 16.45 16.91
CA ASN A 32 18.33 15.19 17.47
C ASN A 32 17.28 14.40 18.29
N ILE A 33 15.99 14.56 17.94
CA ILE A 33 14.90 13.84 18.59
C ILE A 33 14.84 12.43 17.99
N PRO A 34 14.83 11.35 18.80
CA PRO A 34 14.80 9.99 18.28
C PRO A 34 13.47 9.71 17.56
N PHE A 35 13.48 8.83 16.55
CA PHE A 35 12.26 8.42 15.83
C PHE A 35 11.16 7.88 16.75
N SER A 36 11.55 7.15 17.79
CA SER A 36 10.63 6.60 18.80
C SER A 36 9.94 7.66 19.67
N ASN A 37 10.33 8.94 19.56
CA ASN A 37 9.66 10.02 20.27
C ASN A 37 8.19 10.13 19.83
N PRO A 38 7.23 10.25 20.76
CA PRO A 38 5.80 10.30 20.44
C PRO A 38 5.42 11.40 19.44
N VAL A 39 6.07 12.57 19.50
CA VAL A 39 5.79 13.68 18.57
C VAL A 39 6.20 13.31 17.15
N VAL A 40 7.37 12.69 16.98
CA VAL A 40 7.86 12.25 15.67
C VAL A 40 6.95 11.14 15.12
N MET A 41 6.56 10.18 15.96
CA MET A 41 5.63 9.11 15.58
C MET A 41 4.25 9.64 15.17
N ILE A 42 3.71 10.64 15.87
CA ILE A 42 2.43 11.28 15.50
C ILE A 42 2.57 11.93 14.12
N LEU A 43 3.63 12.70 13.87
CA LEU A 43 3.87 13.32 12.56
C LEU A 43 4.02 12.26 11.46
N PHE A 44 4.75 11.17 11.74
CA PHE A 44 4.91 10.05 10.81
C PHE A 44 3.57 9.44 10.43
N ILE A 45 2.73 9.13 11.42
CA ILE A 45 1.38 8.55 11.22
C ILE A 45 0.48 9.54 10.47
N LEU A 46 0.44 10.82 10.87
CA LEU A 46 -0.37 11.83 10.20
C LEU A 46 -0.01 11.99 8.71
N GLY A 47 1.27 11.88 8.39
CA GLY A 47 1.71 11.83 7.00
C GLY A 47 1.24 10.56 6.29
N GLY A 48 1.35 9.39 6.94
CA GLY A 48 0.92 8.10 6.36
C GLY A 48 -0.58 7.99 6.09
N ILE A 49 -1.43 8.54 6.96
CA ILE A 49 -2.90 8.43 6.83
C ILE A 49 -3.51 9.36 5.78
N SER A 50 -2.72 10.27 5.19
CA SER A 50 -3.25 11.31 4.29
C SER A 50 -4.00 10.79 3.05
N PRO A 51 -3.59 9.68 2.39
CA PRO A 51 -4.33 9.14 1.23
C PRO A 51 -5.73 8.70 1.64
N ALA A 52 -5.88 8.10 2.82
CA ALA A 52 -7.15 7.64 3.38
C ALA A 52 -8.04 8.82 3.78
N PHE A 53 -7.47 9.79 4.49
CA PHE A 53 -8.17 11.00 4.91
C PHE A 53 -8.74 11.77 3.72
N ASN A 54 -7.93 12.00 2.68
CA ASN A 54 -8.35 12.74 1.50
C ASN A 54 -9.45 12.03 0.73
N GLU A 55 -9.40 10.69 0.62
CA GLU A 55 -10.47 9.96 -0.06
C GLU A 55 -11.75 9.98 0.76
N LEU A 56 -11.68 9.79 2.09
CA LEU A 56 -12.86 9.89 2.95
C LEU A 56 -13.52 11.28 2.85
N TYR A 57 -12.72 12.34 2.84
CA TYR A 57 -13.19 13.71 2.66
C TYR A 57 -13.83 13.92 1.29
N LEU A 58 -13.14 13.49 0.22
CA LEU A 58 -13.61 13.64 -1.15
C LEU A 58 -14.92 12.88 -1.36
N LYS A 59 -14.98 11.60 -0.97
CA LYS A 59 -16.16 10.76 -1.08
C LYS A 59 -17.35 11.36 -0.33
N LYS A 60 -17.14 11.86 0.89
CA LYS A 60 -18.20 12.53 1.66
C LYS A 60 -18.77 13.76 0.96
N LYS A 61 -17.95 14.49 0.20
CA LYS A 61 -18.35 15.72 -0.49
C LYS A 61 -19.04 15.46 -1.83
N THR A 62 -18.65 14.40 -2.54
CA THR A 62 -19.09 14.18 -3.93
C THR A 62 -20.13 13.08 -4.10
N SER A 63 -20.26 12.16 -3.13
CA SER A 63 -21.18 11.03 -3.21
C SER A 63 -22.48 11.28 -2.44
N THR A 64 -23.52 10.52 -2.80
CA THR A 64 -24.75 10.48 -2.01
C THR A 64 -24.50 9.87 -0.61
N PRO A 65 -25.37 10.12 0.38
CA PRO A 65 -25.26 9.49 1.70
C PRO A 65 -25.22 7.95 1.64
N GLU A 66 -25.93 7.34 0.70
CA GLU A 66 -25.99 5.89 0.48
C GLU A 66 -24.66 5.37 -0.05
N GLU A 67 -24.09 6.02 -1.07
CA GLU A 67 -22.79 5.69 -1.64
C GLU A 67 -21.66 5.83 -0.61
N TYR A 68 -21.67 6.90 0.19
CA TYR A 68 -20.68 7.10 1.25
C TYR A 68 -20.80 6.02 2.34
N ARG A 69 -22.02 5.62 2.69
CA ARG A 69 -22.26 4.52 3.64
C ARG A 69 -21.77 3.19 3.09
N ALA A 70 -22.03 2.90 1.81
CA ALA A 70 -21.54 1.71 1.14
C ALA A 70 -20.01 1.67 1.10
N PHE A 71 -19.37 2.79 0.80
CA PHE A 71 -17.91 2.92 0.82
C PHE A 71 -17.32 2.62 2.21
N ARG A 72 -17.86 3.23 3.27
CA ARG A 72 -17.44 2.94 4.65
C ARG A 72 -17.65 1.48 5.04
N LYS A 73 -18.75 0.88 4.60
CA LYS A 73 -19.03 -0.54 4.83
C LYS A 73 -17.98 -1.42 4.13
N ASN A 74 -17.55 -1.05 2.92
CA ASN A 74 -16.51 -1.79 2.18
C ASN A 74 -15.16 -1.78 2.91
N ILE A 75 -14.75 -0.62 3.46
CA ILE A 75 -13.53 -0.48 4.27
C ILE A 75 -13.55 -1.41 5.49
N LEU A 76 -14.72 -1.61 6.12
CA LEU A 76 -14.90 -2.40 7.33
C LEU A 76 -15.47 -3.80 7.06
N SER A 77 -15.47 -4.26 5.81
CA SER A 77 -16.16 -5.49 5.41
C SER A 77 -15.35 -6.74 5.77
N ILE A 78 -15.35 -7.11 7.06
CA ILE A 78 -14.69 -8.31 7.62
C ILE A 78 -15.34 -9.60 7.10
N LYS A 79 -16.60 -9.58 6.65
CA LYS A 79 -17.23 -10.77 6.10
C LYS A 79 -16.83 -10.94 4.63
N GLN A 80 -15.78 -11.72 4.40
CA GLN A 80 -15.25 -12.09 3.08
C GLN A 80 -15.24 -13.62 2.95
N PRO A 81 -15.28 -14.18 1.72
CA PRO A 81 -15.20 -15.63 1.55
C PRO A 81 -13.86 -16.15 2.10
N ILE A 82 -13.88 -17.32 2.75
CA ILE A 82 -12.68 -17.93 3.35
C ILE A 82 -11.55 -18.09 2.33
N SER A 83 -11.89 -18.41 1.08
CA SER A 83 -10.93 -18.49 -0.02
C SER A 83 -10.17 -17.19 -0.27
N ALA A 84 -10.76 -16.02 0.02
CA ALA A 84 -10.06 -14.73 -0.07
C ALA A 84 -9.00 -14.61 1.02
N TYR A 85 -9.34 -14.98 2.27
CA TYR A 85 -8.38 -14.98 3.38
C TYR A 85 -7.21 -15.93 3.14
N LEU A 86 -7.50 -17.16 2.71
CA LEU A 86 -6.47 -18.14 2.36
C LEU A 86 -5.57 -17.64 1.24
N LEU A 87 -6.16 -16.99 0.23
CA LEU A 87 -5.41 -16.43 -0.89
C LEU A 87 -4.47 -15.31 -0.44
N ILE A 88 -4.94 -14.32 0.32
CA ILE A 88 -4.08 -13.20 0.77
C ILE A 88 -3.00 -13.68 1.74
N ILE A 89 -3.29 -14.67 2.60
CA ILE A 89 -2.29 -15.26 3.50
C ILE A 89 -1.22 -16.00 2.68
N GLY A 90 -1.62 -16.83 1.72
CA GLY A 90 -0.70 -17.54 0.85
C GLY A 90 0.17 -16.60 0.01
N MET A 91 -0.44 -15.56 -0.56
CA MET A 91 0.28 -14.51 -1.29
C MET A 91 1.28 -13.76 -0.40
N ALA A 92 0.88 -13.44 0.85
CA ALA A 92 1.74 -12.71 1.78
C ALA A 92 2.94 -13.57 2.18
N TRP A 93 2.69 -14.85 2.46
CA TRP A 93 3.74 -15.83 2.71
C TRP A 93 4.72 -15.92 1.55
N ILE A 94 4.26 -16.08 0.31
CA ILE A 94 5.14 -16.17 -0.86
C ILE A 94 5.94 -14.88 -1.04
N TYR A 95 5.28 -13.72 -0.94
CA TYR A 95 5.91 -12.41 -1.12
C TYR A 95 7.05 -12.18 -0.12
N CYS A 96 6.86 -12.57 1.14
CA CYS A 96 7.85 -12.35 2.20
C CYS A 96 8.89 -13.48 2.29
N PHE A 97 8.51 -14.72 1.99
CA PHE A 97 9.39 -15.89 2.11
C PHE A 97 10.34 -16.06 0.93
N LEU A 98 9.89 -15.74 -0.29
CA LEU A 98 10.72 -15.90 -1.49
C LEU A 98 12.04 -15.11 -1.40
N PRO A 99 12.07 -13.83 -0.98
CA PRO A 99 13.32 -13.10 -0.77
C PRO A 99 14.27 -13.79 0.22
N ILE A 100 13.77 -14.50 1.23
CA ILE A 100 14.61 -15.22 2.21
C ILE A 100 15.39 -16.34 1.53
N LEU A 101 14.70 -17.16 0.72
CA LEU A 101 15.31 -18.28 -0.01
C LEU A 101 16.43 -17.82 -0.96
N LEU A 102 16.33 -16.60 -1.45
CA LEU A 102 17.28 -15.98 -2.37
C LEU A 102 18.37 -15.17 -1.63
N GLY A 103 18.39 -15.24 -0.30
CA GLY A 103 19.31 -14.49 0.55
C GLY A 103 19.13 -12.97 0.50
N GLY A 104 17.91 -12.48 0.21
CA GLY A 104 17.52 -11.08 0.13
C GLY A 104 16.92 -10.48 1.41
N SER A 105 16.64 -11.32 2.41
CA SER A 105 16.19 -10.91 3.74
C SER A 105 16.67 -11.90 4.79
N VAL A 106 16.71 -11.44 6.04
CA VAL A 106 17.13 -12.23 7.20
C VAL A 106 16.08 -12.08 8.30
N GLN A 107 15.72 -13.19 8.94
CA GLN A 107 14.86 -13.15 10.11
C GLN A 107 15.59 -12.50 11.29
N LYS A 108 15.03 -11.43 11.86
CA LYS A 108 15.62 -10.71 13.00
C LYS A 108 14.92 -11.01 14.31
N VAL A 109 13.63 -11.30 14.27
CA VAL A 109 12.81 -11.61 15.44
C VAL A 109 11.93 -12.85 15.19
N PRO A 110 11.31 -13.44 16.22
CA PRO A 110 10.43 -14.60 16.03
C PRO A 110 9.21 -14.29 15.15
N MET A 111 8.75 -15.29 14.37
CA MET A 111 7.65 -15.12 13.41
C MET A 111 6.32 -14.69 14.06
N TYR A 112 6.07 -15.06 15.32
CA TYR A 112 4.83 -14.67 16.01
C TYR A 112 4.70 -13.16 16.21
N ILE A 113 5.80 -12.40 16.12
CA ILE A 113 5.79 -10.93 16.20
C ILE A 113 4.98 -10.34 15.04
N ALA A 114 5.05 -10.92 13.83
CA ALA A 114 4.24 -10.46 12.70
C ALA A 114 2.73 -10.53 13.01
N LEU A 115 2.28 -11.53 13.77
CA LEU A 115 0.88 -11.63 14.18
C LEU A 115 0.51 -10.55 15.21
N LEU A 116 1.41 -10.22 16.12
CA LEU A 116 1.21 -9.19 17.15
C LEU A 116 1.24 -7.77 16.56
N GLU A 117 2.03 -7.55 15.51
CA GLU A 117 2.15 -6.25 14.84
C GLU A 117 1.06 -6.00 13.81
N LEU A 118 0.33 -7.04 13.37
CA LEU A 118 -0.73 -6.91 12.38
C LEU A 118 -1.74 -5.79 12.70
N PRO A 119 -2.29 -5.65 13.92
CA PRO A 119 -3.21 -4.55 14.25
C PRO A 119 -2.57 -3.17 14.15
N ILE A 120 -1.28 -3.06 14.50
CA ILE A 120 -0.52 -1.81 14.39
C ILE A 120 -0.32 -1.47 12.91
N MET A 121 0.03 -2.45 12.09
CA MET A 121 0.28 -2.28 10.65
C MET A 121 -0.98 -2.03 9.83
N ILE A 122 -2.17 -2.31 10.37
CA ILE A 122 -3.42 -1.78 9.78
C ILE A 122 -3.35 -0.26 9.74
N ILE A 123 -2.92 0.39 10.82
CA ILE A 123 -2.78 1.86 10.88
C ILE A 123 -1.47 2.31 10.21
N GLY A 124 -0.38 1.56 10.42
CA GLY A 124 0.96 1.89 9.95
C GLY A 124 1.20 1.74 8.44
N GLY A 125 0.23 1.21 7.68
CA GLY A 125 0.29 1.18 6.22
C GLY A 125 -0.98 0.63 5.57
N GLY A 126 -1.68 -0.29 6.22
CA GLY A 126 -2.90 -0.89 5.68
C GLY A 126 -3.97 0.14 5.27
N ILE A 127 -4.23 1.15 6.09
CA ILE A 127 -5.25 2.18 5.79
C ILE A 127 -4.93 3.05 4.58
N GLU A 128 -3.68 3.11 4.11
CA GLU A 128 -3.33 3.81 2.87
C GLU A 128 -4.14 3.29 1.67
N GLU A 129 -4.50 2.01 1.72
CA GLU A 129 -5.30 1.32 0.70
C GLU A 129 -6.69 1.93 0.50
N ILE A 130 -7.23 2.65 1.50
CA ILE A 130 -8.47 3.42 1.36
C ILE A 130 -8.32 4.46 0.26
N GLY A 131 -7.16 5.11 0.17
CA GLY A 131 -6.84 6.07 -0.88
C GLY A 131 -6.42 5.38 -2.19
N TRP A 132 -5.47 4.46 -2.10
CA TRP A 132 -4.89 3.84 -3.30
C TRP A 132 -5.88 2.92 -4.02
N ARG A 133 -6.58 2.04 -3.31
CA ARG A 133 -7.51 1.04 -3.89
C ARG A 133 -8.95 1.52 -3.83
N GLY A 134 -9.31 2.35 -2.87
CA GLY A 134 -10.63 2.98 -2.82
C GLY A 134 -10.85 4.10 -3.83
N PHE A 135 -9.77 4.75 -4.31
CA PHE A 135 -9.88 5.89 -5.23
C PHE A 135 -8.96 5.82 -6.46
N LEU A 136 -7.65 5.87 -6.25
CA LEU A 136 -6.71 6.14 -7.34
C LEU A 136 -6.71 5.01 -8.38
N GLN A 137 -6.61 3.75 -7.93
CA GLN A 137 -6.60 2.57 -8.79
C GLN A 137 -7.90 2.44 -9.61
N PRO A 138 -9.12 2.47 -9.02
CA PRO A 138 -10.36 2.49 -9.79
C PRO A 138 -10.46 3.64 -10.80
N MET A 139 -9.95 4.82 -10.44
CA MET A 139 -10.00 5.99 -11.33
C MET A 139 -9.04 5.88 -12.52
N LEU A 140 -7.87 5.27 -12.32
CA LEU A 140 -6.92 4.99 -13.40
C LEU A 140 -7.44 3.87 -14.32
N GLN A 141 -8.08 2.84 -13.76
CA GLN A 141 -8.63 1.73 -14.53
C GLN A 141 -9.78 2.12 -15.47
N LYS A 142 -10.38 3.30 -15.29
CA LYS A 142 -11.33 3.88 -16.26
C LYS A 142 -10.67 4.28 -17.60
N LYS A 143 -9.34 4.32 -17.66
CA LYS A 143 -8.57 4.77 -18.84
C LYS A 143 -7.45 3.83 -19.23
N TYR A 144 -6.91 3.08 -18.27
CA TYR A 144 -5.75 2.24 -18.45
C TYR A 144 -6.04 0.80 -18.05
N PHE A 145 -5.30 -0.15 -18.61
CA PHE A 145 -5.34 -1.52 -18.15
C PHE A 145 -4.87 -1.63 -16.69
N VAL A 146 -5.22 -2.73 -16.04
CA VAL A 146 -4.92 -3.00 -14.63
C VAL A 146 -3.42 -2.93 -14.35
N LEU A 147 -2.59 -3.56 -15.20
CA LEU A 147 -1.13 -3.55 -15.09
C LEU A 147 -0.57 -2.11 -15.15
N THR A 148 -1.03 -1.32 -16.11
CA THR A 148 -0.63 0.09 -16.26
C THR A 148 -1.10 0.93 -15.08
N SER A 149 -2.34 0.73 -14.60
CA SER A 149 -2.85 1.40 -13.41
C SER A 149 -2.01 1.08 -12.18
N ALA A 150 -1.67 -0.19 -11.95
CA ALA A 150 -0.82 -0.63 -10.86
C ALA A 150 0.59 -0.04 -10.91
N ALA A 151 1.17 0.07 -12.12
CA ALA A 151 2.47 0.71 -12.35
C ALA A 151 2.42 2.21 -12.03
N ILE A 152 1.39 2.92 -12.50
CA ILE A 152 1.19 4.35 -12.19
C ILE A 152 1.02 4.56 -10.68
N VAL A 153 0.20 3.74 -10.01
CA VAL A 153 0.04 3.79 -8.55
C VAL A 153 1.36 3.56 -7.86
N SER A 154 2.15 2.56 -8.27
CA SER A 154 3.45 2.27 -7.66
C SER A 154 4.45 3.43 -7.79
N VAL A 155 4.52 4.09 -8.95
CA VAL A 155 5.39 5.25 -9.14
C VAL A 155 4.98 6.40 -8.24
N ILE A 156 3.67 6.71 -8.19
CA ILE A 156 3.12 7.76 -7.31
C ILE A 156 3.40 7.41 -5.84
N TRP A 157 3.20 6.16 -5.47
CA TRP A 157 3.36 5.68 -4.10
C TRP A 157 4.83 5.70 -3.68
N THR A 158 5.74 5.30 -4.56
CA THR A 158 7.20 5.44 -4.35
C THR A 158 7.59 6.90 -4.15
N PHE A 159 7.12 7.79 -5.05
CA PHE A 159 7.38 9.22 -4.95
C PHE A 159 6.83 9.80 -3.64
N TRP A 160 5.63 9.39 -3.25
CA TRP A 160 5.00 9.83 -2.02
C TRP A 160 5.89 9.56 -0.80
N HIS A 161 6.50 8.37 -0.70
CA HIS A 161 7.39 7.96 0.40
C HIS A 161 8.75 8.64 0.48
N ILE A 162 9.19 9.36 -0.56
CA ILE A 162 10.54 9.94 -0.65
C ILE A 162 10.99 10.67 0.64
N PRO A 163 10.18 11.53 1.29
CA PRO A 163 10.60 12.23 2.51
C PRO A 163 11.04 11.32 3.66
N LEU A 164 10.57 10.07 3.71
CA LEU A 164 10.89 9.14 4.80
C LEU A 164 12.38 8.79 4.88
N TRP A 165 13.12 8.90 3.77
CA TRP A 165 14.57 8.72 3.75
C TRP A 165 15.34 9.76 4.58
N TRP A 166 14.72 10.91 4.86
CA TRP A 166 15.29 11.96 5.71
C TRP A 166 14.75 11.92 7.15
N ILE A 167 14.03 10.89 7.56
CA ILE A 167 13.65 10.75 8.97
C ILE A 167 14.65 9.80 9.62
N ASN A 168 15.57 10.31 10.44
CA ASN A 168 16.60 9.46 11.06
C ASN A 168 15.94 8.39 11.94
N GLY A 169 16.32 7.13 11.73
CA GLY A 169 15.79 5.99 12.45
C GLY A 169 14.52 5.38 11.85
N SER A 170 13.96 5.96 10.78
CA SER A 170 12.93 5.28 9.98
C SER A 170 13.52 4.05 9.28
N ASN A 171 12.69 3.05 9.00
CA ASN A 171 13.10 1.89 8.20
C ASN A 171 13.68 2.33 6.84
N GLN A 172 13.02 3.30 6.19
CA GLN A 172 13.36 3.81 4.86
C GLN A 172 14.72 4.49 4.81
N SER A 173 15.16 5.16 5.89
CA SER A 173 16.47 5.83 5.95
C SER A 173 17.66 4.88 5.68
N SER A 174 17.47 3.57 5.85
CA SER A 174 18.47 2.52 5.58
C SER A 174 18.19 1.69 4.32
N MET A 175 17.10 1.98 3.61
CA MET A 175 16.66 1.20 2.45
C MET A 175 17.21 1.77 1.14
N SER A 176 17.53 0.87 0.20
CA SER A 176 17.79 1.26 -1.18
C SER A 176 16.49 1.73 -1.84
N LEU A 177 16.46 2.96 -2.36
CA LEU A 177 15.31 3.49 -3.07
C LEU A 177 14.93 2.63 -4.28
N VAL A 178 15.91 2.07 -4.99
CA VAL A 178 15.69 1.17 -6.13
C VAL A 178 15.03 -0.13 -5.64
N TRP A 179 15.53 -0.71 -4.55
CA TRP A 179 14.94 -1.91 -3.96
C TRP A 179 13.48 -1.65 -3.54
N PHE A 180 13.25 -0.55 -2.82
CA PHE A 180 11.91 -0.14 -2.39
C PHE A 180 10.96 0.06 -3.57
N SER A 181 11.42 0.68 -4.65
CA SER A 181 10.60 0.91 -5.85
C SER A 181 10.15 -0.42 -6.49
N LEU A 182 11.05 -1.42 -6.56
CA LEU A 182 10.74 -2.73 -7.13
C LEU A 182 9.75 -3.52 -6.27
N THR A 183 9.93 -3.50 -4.94
CA THR A 183 9.00 -4.18 -4.01
C THR A 183 7.67 -3.45 -3.94
N CYS A 184 7.67 -2.12 -3.92
CA CYS A 184 6.47 -1.29 -4.05
C CYS A 184 5.66 -1.63 -5.31
N PHE A 185 6.32 -1.84 -6.46
CA PHE A 185 5.63 -2.25 -7.68
C PHE A 185 5.05 -3.66 -7.57
N SER A 186 5.83 -4.60 -7.03
CA SER A 186 5.38 -5.97 -6.79
C SER A 186 4.12 -6.00 -5.90
N LEU A 187 4.15 -5.28 -4.78
CA LEU A 187 3.00 -5.14 -3.87
C LEU A 187 1.82 -4.43 -4.56
N SER A 188 2.10 -3.41 -5.38
CA SER A 188 1.07 -2.69 -6.11
C SER A 188 0.27 -3.60 -7.05
N LEU A 189 0.93 -4.52 -7.74
CA LEU A 189 0.30 -5.52 -8.61
C LEU A 189 -0.59 -6.47 -7.83
N LEU A 190 -0.10 -7.02 -6.71
CA LEU A 190 -0.86 -7.98 -5.91
C LEU A 190 -2.11 -7.36 -5.29
N LEU A 191 -2.00 -6.16 -4.74
CA LEU A 191 -3.13 -5.41 -4.22
C LEU A 191 -4.12 -5.02 -5.32
N SER A 192 -3.64 -4.67 -6.52
CA SER A 192 -4.51 -4.40 -7.68
C SER A 192 -5.29 -5.64 -8.10
N PHE A 193 -4.66 -6.82 -8.05
CA PHE A 193 -5.32 -8.09 -8.28
C PHE A 193 -6.39 -8.39 -7.23
N ILE A 194 -6.07 -8.23 -5.93
CA ILE A 194 -7.03 -8.43 -4.82
C ILE A 194 -8.22 -7.51 -4.99
N TRP A 195 -7.98 -6.22 -5.26
CA TRP A 195 -9.03 -5.24 -5.51
C TRP A 195 -9.93 -5.66 -6.68
N ASN A 196 -9.38 -6.04 -7.83
CA ASN A 196 -10.19 -6.40 -8.98
C ASN A 196 -10.95 -7.72 -8.82
N LYS A 197 -10.45 -8.64 -7.99
CA LYS A 197 -11.09 -9.94 -7.76
C LYS A 197 -12.23 -9.87 -6.76
N TYR A 198 -12.11 -9.01 -5.75
CA TYR A 198 -13.04 -8.98 -4.61
C TYR A 198 -13.73 -7.64 -4.38
N GLU A 199 -13.28 -6.57 -5.03
CA GLU A 199 -13.74 -5.19 -4.85
C GLU A 199 -13.78 -4.80 -3.36
N SER A 200 -12.78 -5.24 -2.59
CA SER A 200 -12.74 -5.11 -1.14
C SER A 200 -11.51 -4.34 -0.70
N ILE A 201 -11.73 -3.12 -0.23
CA ILE A 201 -10.69 -2.29 0.41
C ILE A 201 -10.21 -3.00 1.67
N TYR A 202 -11.10 -3.63 2.44
CA TYR A 202 -10.75 -4.37 3.64
C TYR A 202 -9.68 -5.45 3.38
N LEU A 203 -9.84 -6.25 2.31
CA LEU A 203 -8.84 -7.27 1.96
C LEU A 203 -7.50 -6.65 1.53
N CYS A 204 -7.53 -5.50 0.86
CA CYS A 204 -6.31 -4.77 0.50
C CYS A 204 -5.59 -4.25 1.76
N VAL A 205 -6.33 -3.62 2.68
CA VAL A 205 -5.85 -3.14 3.98
C VAL A 205 -5.18 -4.28 4.75
N LEU A 206 -5.87 -5.42 4.87
CA LEU A 206 -5.36 -6.57 5.62
C LEU A 206 -4.13 -7.19 4.96
N PHE A 207 -4.13 -7.32 3.63
CA PHE A 207 -2.98 -7.85 2.91
C PHE A 207 -1.75 -6.95 3.05
N HIS A 208 -1.90 -5.65 2.84
CA HIS A 208 -0.80 -4.68 2.99
C HIS A 208 -0.28 -4.67 4.44
N ALA A 209 -1.18 -4.63 5.43
CA ALA A 209 -0.79 -4.72 6.85
C ALA A 209 0.01 -6.00 7.14
N ALA A 210 -0.43 -7.15 6.61
CA ALA A 210 0.29 -8.41 6.79
C ALA A 210 1.70 -8.35 6.19
N ILE A 211 1.88 -7.82 4.98
CA ILE A 211 3.21 -7.65 4.37
C ILE A 211 4.12 -6.81 5.26
N ASN A 212 3.63 -5.68 5.78
CA ASN A 212 4.43 -4.80 6.63
C ASN A 212 4.84 -5.50 7.94
N SER A 213 3.92 -6.22 8.58
CA SER A 213 4.24 -7.01 9.78
C SER A 213 5.27 -8.11 9.52
N PHE A 214 5.25 -8.72 8.34
CA PHE A 214 6.30 -9.66 7.96
C PHE A 214 7.65 -8.98 7.71
N TRP A 215 7.68 -7.74 7.20
CA TRP A 215 8.92 -7.02 6.96
C TRP A 215 9.65 -6.60 8.24
N ASP A 216 8.91 -6.32 9.32
CA ASP A 216 9.51 -6.08 10.63
C ASP A 216 10.16 -7.35 11.22
N VAL A 217 9.63 -8.53 10.87
CA VAL A 217 10.25 -9.83 11.20
C VAL A 217 11.44 -10.17 10.29
N TYR A 218 11.27 -9.96 8.98
CA TYR A 218 12.19 -10.36 7.92
C TYR A 218 12.79 -9.14 7.24
N VAL A 219 13.81 -8.56 7.88
CA VAL A 219 14.44 -7.33 7.41
C VAL A 219 15.25 -7.60 6.14
N SER A 220 14.99 -6.81 5.10
CA SER A 220 15.71 -6.90 3.83
C SER A 220 17.17 -6.44 3.97
N ASN A 221 18.06 -7.06 3.22
CA ASN A 221 19.44 -6.61 3.05
C ASN A 221 19.64 -5.74 1.79
N ASN A 222 18.56 -5.18 1.22
CA ASN A 222 18.55 -4.31 0.05
C ASN A 222 19.08 -4.93 -1.26
N ARG A 223 19.22 -6.27 -1.34
CA ARG A 223 19.66 -6.93 -2.58
C ARG A 223 18.62 -6.78 -3.69
N ILE A 224 19.07 -6.23 -4.82
CA ILE A 224 18.21 -5.95 -5.98
C ILE A 224 17.76 -7.22 -6.70
N PHE A 225 18.62 -8.23 -6.83
CA PHE A 225 18.31 -9.44 -7.59
C PHE A 225 17.05 -10.19 -7.06
N PRO A 226 16.91 -10.47 -5.74
CA PRO A 226 15.68 -11.03 -5.19
C PRO A 226 14.43 -10.17 -5.46
N ALA A 227 14.57 -8.83 -5.42
CA ALA A 227 13.46 -7.92 -5.71
C ALA A 227 13.03 -7.96 -7.18
N ILE A 228 13.97 -8.06 -8.12
CA ILE A 228 13.68 -8.26 -9.55
C ILE A 228 12.96 -9.59 -9.78
N LEU A 229 13.41 -10.67 -9.13
CA LEU A 229 12.78 -11.98 -9.29
C LEU A 229 11.36 -11.99 -8.71
N LEU A 230 11.16 -11.39 -7.54
CA LEU A 230 9.84 -11.21 -6.94
C LEU A 230 8.92 -10.43 -7.88
N LEU A 231 9.37 -9.28 -8.41
CA LEU A 231 8.59 -8.50 -9.36
C LEU A 231 8.24 -9.31 -10.61
N SER A 232 9.21 -10.04 -11.17
CA SER A 232 9.00 -10.88 -12.34
C SER A 232 7.94 -11.95 -12.08
N MET A 233 7.97 -12.59 -10.90
CA MET A 233 6.95 -13.56 -10.49
C MET A 233 5.58 -12.93 -10.30
N CYS A 234 5.49 -11.74 -9.70
CA CYS A 234 4.24 -11.00 -9.58
C CYS A 234 3.65 -10.63 -10.94
N VAL A 235 4.49 -10.23 -11.91
CA VAL A 235 4.07 -9.95 -13.28
C VAL A 235 3.58 -11.21 -14.00
N ILE A 236 4.30 -12.34 -13.88
CA ILE A 236 3.87 -13.63 -14.44
C ILE A 236 2.54 -14.07 -13.82
N PHE A 237 2.43 -14.04 -12.49
CA PHE A 237 1.20 -14.33 -11.76
C PHE A 237 0.05 -13.46 -12.26
N PHE A 238 0.31 -12.16 -12.44
CA PHE A 238 -0.66 -11.22 -12.98
C PHE A 238 -1.15 -11.67 -14.37
N PHE A 239 -0.26 -11.97 -15.32
CA PHE A 239 -0.67 -12.39 -16.67
C PHE A 239 -1.40 -13.75 -16.70
N VAL A 240 -1.03 -14.69 -15.82
CA VAL A 240 -1.72 -15.99 -15.70
C VAL A 240 -3.14 -15.80 -15.17
N THR A 241 -3.33 -14.85 -14.26
CA THR A 241 -4.63 -14.59 -13.61
C THR A 241 -5.49 -13.54 -14.34
N ASP A 242 -4.88 -12.65 -15.14
CA ASP A 242 -5.53 -11.56 -15.89
C ASP A 242 -6.57 -12.07 -16.91
N LYS A 243 -6.33 -13.26 -17.48
CA LYS A 243 -7.32 -13.93 -18.35
C LYS A 243 -8.66 -14.18 -17.65
N GLN A 244 -8.67 -14.30 -16.32
CA GLN A 244 -9.90 -14.45 -15.53
C GLN A 244 -10.52 -13.10 -15.13
N THR A 245 -9.74 -12.01 -15.09
CA THR A 245 -10.15 -10.67 -14.63
C THR A 245 -10.80 -9.82 -15.73
N LYS A 246 -10.56 -10.14 -17.01
CA LYS A 246 -11.26 -9.52 -18.16
C LYS A 246 -12.78 -9.71 -18.17
N ASN A 247 -13.32 -10.62 -17.37
CA ASN A 247 -14.77 -10.82 -17.21
C ASN A 247 -15.45 -9.74 -16.35
N VAL A 248 -14.68 -8.89 -15.63
CA VAL A 248 -15.24 -7.83 -14.78
C VAL A 248 -15.42 -6.52 -15.56
N VAL A 249 -14.52 -6.19 -16.49
CA VAL A 249 -14.59 -4.95 -17.30
C VAL A 249 -15.89 -4.88 -18.13
N LYS A 250 -16.39 -6.01 -18.60
CA LYS A 250 -17.68 -6.08 -19.32
C LYS A 250 -18.91 -5.68 -18.48
N ARG A 251 -18.82 -5.61 -17.15
CA ARG A 251 -19.96 -5.17 -16.30
C ARG A 251 -20.07 -3.65 -16.19
N ILE A 252 -18.97 -2.92 -16.35
CA ILE A 252 -18.96 -1.45 -16.19
C ILE A 252 -19.46 -0.74 -17.45
N ASP A 253 -19.32 -1.37 -18.63
CA ASP A 253 -19.87 -0.85 -19.88
C ASP A 253 -21.37 -1.19 -20.08
N ALA A 254 -22.01 -1.81 -19.07
CA ALA A 254 -23.40 -2.24 -19.10
C ALA A 254 -24.32 -1.48 -18.10
N GLU A 255 -23.79 -0.48 -17.39
CA GLU A 255 -24.52 0.46 -16.51
C GLU A 255 -24.30 1.91 -16.96
#